data_AF-A0A6B3CR30-F1
#
_entry.id   AF-A0A6B3CR30-F1
#
_cell.length_a   1.000
_cell.length_b   1.000
_cell.length_c   1.000
_cell.angle_alpha   90.00
_cell.angle_beta   90.00
_cell.angle_gamma   90.00
#
_symmetry.space_group_name_H-M   'P 1'
#
loop_
_entity.id
_entity.type
_entity.pdbx_description
1 polymer ?
#
loop_
_entity_poly.entity_id
_entity_poly.type
_entity_poly.pdbx_seq_one_letter_code
_entity_poly.pdbx_strand_id
1 'polypeptide(L)'
;EVDFSAPSATEVSSMGAWGYPAAPPYNGLEMFKCVDRPGRLSLSPSLPTMYRIGCTMTGGSSGGGWFRVVDGETKLVSNTSIGPVTTGWLAGPQLGR
;
A
#
# COMPACT_ATOMS: atom_id res chain seq x y z
N GLU A 1 -13.39 8.78 0.48
CA GLU A 1 -12.83 9.89 -0.35
C GLU A 1 -11.35 9.66 -0.62
N VAL A 2 -10.76 10.43 -1.54
CA VAL A 2 -9.32 10.34 -1.88
C VAL A 2 -8.60 11.53 -1.25
N ASP A 3 -7.45 11.28 -0.64
CA ASP A 3 -6.58 12.29 -0.07
C ASP A 3 -5.33 12.44 -0.93
N PHE A 4 -5.21 13.60 -1.58
CA PHE A 4 -4.11 13.97 -2.46
C PHE A 4 -3.03 14.81 -1.77
N SER A 5 -3.08 14.96 -0.43
CA SER A 5 -2.06 15.71 0.32
C SER A 5 -0.67 15.06 0.30
N ALA A 6 -0.58 13.77 -0.07
CA ALA A 6 0.65 13.00 -0.22
C ALA A 6 1.63 13.17 0.99
N PRO A 7 1.20 12.87 2.23
CA PRO A 7 2.03 13.07 3.42
C PRO A 7 3.32 12.24 3.33
N SER A 8 4.38 12.68 4.02
CA SER A 8 5.57 11.84 4.16
C SER A 8 5.21 10.56 4.92
N ALA A 9 5.84 9.43 4.54
CA ALA A 9 5.65 8.16 5.24
C ALA A 9 5.97 8.27 6.75
N THR A 10 6.90 9.16 7.12
CA THR A 10 7.30 9.37 8.53
C THR A 10 6.24 10.08 9.37
N GLU A 11 5.34 10.83 8.73
CA GLU A 11 4.27 11.61 9.39
C GLU A 11 3.00 10.78 9.63
N VAL A 12 2.91 9.61 9.01
CA VAL A 12 1.74 8.72 9.12
C VAL A 12 2.05 7.58 10.09
N SER A 13 1.21 7.44 11.12
CA SER A 13 1.38 6.39 12.14
C SER A 13 1.02 4.99 11.63
N SER A 14 0.06 4.89 10.71
CA SER A 14 -0.39 3.63 10.12
C SER A 14 -1.03 3.85 8.75
N MET A 15 -0.80 2.90 7.84
CA MET A 15 -1.55 2.74 6.59
C MET A 15 -2.01 1.30 6.45
N GLY A 16 -3.17 1.10 5.83
CA GLY A 16 -3.63 -0.22 5.45
C GLY A 16 -3.66 -0.40 3.94
N ALA A 17 -3.41 -1.61 3.46
CA ALA A 17 -3.60 -2.04 2.07
C ALA A 17 -4.64 -3.15 2.03
N TRP A 18 -5.57 -3.09 1.09
CA TRP A 18 -6.59 -4.10 0.85
C TRP A 18 -6.43 -4.70 -0.54
N GLY A 19 -6.65 -6.00 -0.68
CA GLY A 19 -6.58 -6.65 -1.98
C GLY A 19 -7.06 -8.10 -1.95
N TYR A 20 -7.08 -8.72 -3.13
CA TYR A 20 -7.46 -10.11 -3.37
C TYR A 20 -6.24 -10.90 -3.84
N PRO A 21 -5.29 -11.24 -2.93
CA PRO A 21 -4.13 -12.05 -3.30
C PRO A 21 -4.59 -13.40 -3.88
N ALA A 22 -4.04 -13.78 -5.03
CA ALA A 22 -4.50 -14.90 -5.84
C ALA A 22 -3.46 -16.03 -5.99
N ALA A 23 -2.26 -15.86 -5.46
CA ALA A 23 -1.23 -16.90 -5.44
C ALA A 23 -1.15 -17.55 -4.05
N PRO A 24 -0.71 -18.82 -3.94
CA PRO A 24 -0.59 -19.51 -2.67
C PRO A 24 0.19 -18.71 -1.60
N PRO A 25 -0.27 -18.71 -0.34
CA PRO A 25 -1.33 -19.55 0.21
C PRO A 25 -2.76 -19.03 -0.03
N TYR A 26 -2.92 -17.97 -0.82
CA TYR A 26 -4.23 -17.39 -1.15
C TYR A 26 -4.80 -17.94 -2.47
N ASN A 27 -6.08 -17.64 -2.73
CA ASN A 27 -6.82 -18.13 -3.91
C ASN A 27 -7.60 -17.03 -4.65
N GLY A 28 -7.52 -15.77 -4.22
CA GLY A 28 -8.14 -14.63 -4.89
C GLY A 28 -9.65 -14.45 -4.65
N LEU A 29 -10.28 -15.32 -3.84
CA LEU A 29 -11.72 -15.29 -3.61
C LEU A 29 -12.14 -14.45 -2.40
N GLU A 30 -11.19 -14.09 -1.56
CA GLU A 30 -11.42 -13.33 -0.34
C GLU A 30 -10.59 -12.06 -0.32
N MET A 31 -11.15 -11.02 0.30
CA MET A 31 -10.44 -9.77 0.53
C MET A 31 -9.59 -9.89 1.78
N PHE A 32 -8.31 -9.58 1.65
CA PHE A 32 -7.37 -9.49 2.77
C PHE A 32 -6.93 -8.05 2.98
N LYS A 33 -6.34 -7.80 4.15
CA LYS A 33 -5.70 -6.52 4.46
C LYS A 33 -4.40 -6.69 5.22
N CYS A 34 -3.47 -5.78 4.97
CA CYS A 34 -2.27 -5.56 5.77
C CYS A 34 -2.34 -4.15 6.36
N VAL A 35 -2.01 -3.98 7.64
CA VAL A 35 -1.93 -2.66 8.28
C VAL A 35 -0.59 -2.57 8.98
N ASP A 36 0.17 -1.53 8.68
CA ASP A 36 1.51 -1.33 9.22
C ASP A 36 1.88 0.16 9.23
N ARG A 37 2.99 0.51 9.89
CA ARG A 37 3.58 1.84 9.78
C ARG A 37 4.31 1.96 8.43
N PRO A 38 3.98 2.96 7.60
CA PRO A 38 4.59 3.08 6.28
C PRO A 38 6.06 3.53 6.37
N GLY A 39 6.89 2.91 5.52
CA GLY A 39 8.22 3.38 5.15
C GLY A 39 8.25 4.00 3.77
N ARG A 40 9.44 4.45 3.35
CA ARG A 40 9.71 4.97 2.00
C ARG A 40 10.34 3.88 1.14
N LEU A 41 9.95 3.81 -0.13
CA LEU A 41 10.66 3.06 -1.17
C LEU A 41 10.95 3.98 -2.36
N SER A 42 12.22 4.08 -2.76
CA SER A 42 12.64 4.78 -3.96
C SER A 42 13.44 3.80 -4.82
N LEU A 43 13.03 3.63 -6.08
CA LEU A 43 13.69 2.72 -7.02
C LEU A 43 14.84 3.41 -7.77
N SER A 44 14.76 4.73 -7.93
CA SER A 44 15.84 5.57 -8.47
C SER A 44 15.65 7.03 -8.01
N PRO A 45 16.69 7.87 -8.10
CA PRO A 45 16.59 9.29 -7.78
C PRO A 45 15.63 10.08 -8.68
N SER A 46 15.34 9.59 -9.89
CA SER A 46 14.48 10.26 -10.86
C SER A 46 13.00 9.89 -10.74
N LEU A 47 12.66 8.89 -9.90
CA LEU A 47 11.30 8.41 -9.73
C LEU A 47 10.69 8.91 -8.41
N PRO A 48 9.38 9.18 -8.36
CA PRO A 48 8.69 9.49 -7.12
C PRO A 48 8.90 8.41 -6.05
N THR A 49 8.98 8.84 -4.79
CA THR A 49 9.01 7.91 -3.66
C THR A 49 7.64 7.26 -3.49
N MET A 50 7.62 5.96 -3.24
CA MET A 50 6.43 5.17 -2.88
C MET A 50 6.29 4.99 -1.37
N TYR A 51 5.06 4.73 -0.91
CA TYR A 51 4.83 4.13 0.40
C TYR A 51 5.19 2.64 0.36
N ARG A 52 5.68 2.10 1.48
CA ARG A 52 5.94 0.67 1.66
C ARG A 52 5.44 0.22 3.02
N ILE A 53 4.77 -0.93 3.08
CA ILE A 53 4.38 -1.59 4.34
C ILE A 53 4.81 -3.06 4.33
N GLY A 54 5.00 -3.64 5.52
CA GLY A 54 5.07 -5.09 5.66
C GLY A 54 3.73 -5.72 5.25
N CYS A 55 3.77 -6.70 4.36
CA CYS A 55 2.56 -7.38 3.89
C CYS A 55 2.86 -8.71 3.22
N THR A 56 2.03 -9.71 3.49
CA THR A 56 2.16 -11.06 2.94
C THR A 56 1.25 -11.33 1.75
N MET A 57 0.39 -10.37 1.37
CA MET A 57 -0.46 -10.52 0.19
C MET A 57 0.40 -10.70 -1.08
N THR A 58 0.03 -11.67 -1.91
CA THR A 58 0.74 -12.04 -3.13
C THR A 58 0.22 -11.27 -4.36
N GLY A 59 0.71 -11.65 -5.56
CA GLY A 59 0.09 -11.27 -6.83
C GLY A 59 -1.42 -11.52 -6.84
N GLY A 60 -2.17 -10.66 -7.53
CA GLY A 60 -3.63 -10.51 -7.39
C GLY A 60 -4.04 -9.34 -6.49
N SER A 61 -3.19 -8.96 -5.53
CA SER A 61 -3.43 -7.77 -4.69
C SER A 61 -3.13 -6.44 -5.39
N SER A 62 -2.43 -6.45 -6.53
CA SER A 62 -2.12 -5.27 -7.33
C SER A 62 -3.37 -4.48 -7.72
N GLY A 63 -3.28 -3.15 -7.65
CA GLY A 63 -4.41 -2.23 -7.83
C GLY A 63 -5.26 -2.02 -6.58
N GLY A 64 -5.16 -2.88 -5.58
CA GLY A 64 -5.88 -2.77 -4.31
C GLY A 64 -5.58 -1.46 -3.56
N GLY A 65 -6.60 -0.83 -2.99
CA GLY A 65 -6.50 0.49 -2.39
C GLY A 65 -5.75 0.51 -1.06
N TRP A 66 -5.04 1.62 -0.81
CA TRP A 66 -4.38 1.89 0.46
C TRP A 66 -5.00 3.09 1.16
N PHE A 67 -5.18 2.98 2.47
CA PHE A 67 -5.94 3.95 3.24
C PHE A 67 -5.22 4.38 4.52
N ARG A 68 -5.45 5.63 4.90
CA ARG A 68 -5.11 6.18 6.22
C ARG A 68 -6.35 6.81 6.84
N VAL A 69 -6.30 7.06 8.15
CA VAL A 69 -7.34 7.82 8.86
C VAL A 69 -6.88 9.27 9.01
N VAL A 70 -7.71 10.21 8.57
CA VAL A 70 -7.52 11.65 8.72
C VAL A 70 -8.78 12.21 9.35
N ASP A 71 -8.64 12.85 10.52
CA ASP A 71 -9.76 13.46 11.25
C ASP A 71 -10.95 12.50 11.48
N GLY A 72 -10.63 11.22 11.73
CA GLY A 72 -11.62 10.15 11.93
C GLY A 72 -12.15 9.51 10.64
N GLU A 73 -11.79 10.01 9.47
CA GLU A 73 -12.26 9.50 8.18
C GLU A 73 -11.22 8.65 7.46
N THR A 74 -11.69 7.55 6.85
CA THR A 74 -10.84 6.70 6.00
C THR A 74 -10.68 7.32 4.62
N LYS A 75 -9.45 7.62 4.22
CA LYS A 75 -9.12 8.25 2.93
C LYS A 75 -8.17 7.37 2.12
N LEU A 76 -8.44 7.24 0.82
CA LEU A 76 -7.57 6.55 -0.14
C LEU A 76 -6.35 7.42 -0.42
N VAL A 77 -5.15 6.85 -0.30
CA VAL A 77 -3.87 7.58 -0.46
C VAL A 77 -2.89 6.92 -1.42
N SER A 78 -3.12 5.67 -1.81
CA SER A 78 -2.24 4.88 -2.69
C SER A 78 -2.97 3.65 -3.23
N ASN A 79 -2.31 2.86 -4.08
CA ASN A 79 -2.70 1.52 -4.45
C ASN A 79 -1.49 0.57 -4.48
N THR A 80 -1.72 -0.72 -4.32
CA THR A 80 -0.67 -1.73 -4.43
C THR A 80 -0.13 -1.75 -5.86
N SER A 81 1.16 -1.49 -6.05
CA SER A 81 1.81 -1.53 -7.35
C SER A 81 2.86 -2.63 -7.45
N ILE A 82 3.81 -2.66 -6.51
CA ILE A 82 4.94 -3.58 -6.53
C ILE A 82 5.14 -4.27 -5.18
N GLY A 83 5.60 -5.51 -5.24
CA GLY A 83 6.05 -6.32 -4.11
C GLY A 83 7.21 -7.22 -4.54
N PRO A 84 7.83 -7.96 -3.60
CA PRO A 84 8.83 -8.96 -3.93
C PRO A 84 8.18 -10.15 -4.65
N VAL A 85 9.00 -10.94 -5.36
CA VAL A 85 8.54 -12.17 -6.05
C VAL A 85 7.96 -13.19 -5.07
N THR A 86 8.46 -13.21 -3.84
CA THR A 86 7.93 -14.06 -2.76
C THR A 86 6.80 -13.33 -2.03
N THR A 87 7.04 -12.84 -0.82
CA THR A 87 6.13 -12.03 0.00
C THR A 87 6.96 -11.22 1.02
N GLY A 88 6.31 -10.32 1.76
CA GLY A 88 6.91 -9.67 2.94
C GLY A 88 6.78 -8.16 2.93
N TRP A 89 6.54 -7.54 1.78
CA TRP A 89 6.18 -6.13 1.69
C TRP A 89 5.38 -5.83 0.43
N LEU A 90 4.60 -4.76 0.47
CA LEU A 90 3.99 -4.15 -0.70
C LEU A 90 4.35 -2.66 -0.73
N ALA A 91 4.36 -2.08 -1.91
CA ALA A 91 4.57 -0.67 -2.12
C ALA A 91 3.65 -0.09 -3.19
N GLY A 92 3.39 1.21 -3.07
CA GLY A 92 2.45 1.94 -3.90
C GLY A 92 2.81 3.41 -4.07
N PRO A 93 2.45 4.04 -5.21
CA PRO A 93 2.68 5.46 -5.45
C PRO A 93 1.86 6.33 -4.49
N GLN A 94 2.34 7.53 -4.19
CA GLN A 94 1.58 8.50 -3.39
C GLN A 94 0.58 9.20 -4.31
N LEU A 95 -0.72 9.13 -4.02
CA LEU A 95 -1.69 9.90 -4.79
C LEU A 95 -1.46 11.39 -4.53
N GLY A 96 -1.34 12.17 -5.61
CA GLY A 96 -1.02 13.60 -5.56
C GLY A 96 0.44 13.95 -5.84
N ARG A 97 1.27 12.97 -6.23
CA ARG A 97 2.69 13.17 -6.54
C ARG A 97 3.18 12.42 -7.78
#